data_AF-A0A9D8HQ57-F1
#
_entry.id   AF-A0A9D8HQ57-F1
#
_cell.length_a   1.000
_cell.length_b   1.000
_cell.length_c   1.000
_cell.angle_alpha   90.00
_cell.angle_beta   90.00
_cell.angle_gamma   90.00
#
_symmetry.space_group_name_H-M   'P 1'
#
loop_
_entity.id
_entity.type
_entity.pdbx_description
1 polymer ?
#
loop_
_entity_poly.entity_id
_entity_poly.type
_entity_poly.pdbx_seq_one_letter_code
_entity_poly.pdbx_strand_id
1 'polypeptide(L)'
;MACVKKIKLGLAPTRRFCFSVDDAHKYKRLVEDKLKSWKVDFINIDSINREGLLIGDDDSKNAAELFKKEKVDAVFCPHVNFGTEEVVARMARDVAKPFLLWGPRDEAPLEGGVRLRDTQCGLFATSNVLKKYRVPFT
;
A
#
# COMPACT_ATOMS: atom_id res chain seq x y z
N MET A 1 1.69 7.65 -34.57
CA MET A 1 2.35 7.45 -33.26
C MET A 1 1.27 7.25 -32.21
N ALA A 2 1.23 6.09 -31.56
CA ALA A 2 0.30 5.89 -30.44
C ALA A 2 0.74 6.81 -29.29
N CYS A 3 -0.15 7.71 -28.87
CA CYS A 3 0.06 8.50 -27.67
C CYS A 3 0.13 7.53 -26.48
N VAL A 4 1.29 7.41 -25.83
CA VAL A 4 1.43 6.58 -24.63
C VAL A 4 0.52 7.18 -23.57
N LYS A 5 -0.58 6.49 -23.26
CA LYS A 5 -1.50 6.94 -22.22
C LYS A 5 -0.72 7.07 -20.91
N LYS A 6 -0.72 8.27 -20.33
CA LYS A 6 -0.12 8.51 -19.02
C LYS A 6 -0.96 7.77 -17.98
N ILE A 7 -0.37 6.77 -17.33
CA ILE A 7 -1.02 5.93 -16.30
C ILE A 7 -1.06 6.70 -14.99
N LYS A 8 -2.23 6.75 -14.34
CA LYS A 8 -2.39 7.31 -12.98
C LYS A 8 -2.46 6.20 -11.95
N LEU A 9 -1.54 6.19 -11.00
CA LEU A 9 -1.41 5.17 -9.96
C LEU A 9 -2.12 5.60 -8.66
N GLY A 10 -2.91 4.71 -8.06
CA GLY A 10 -3.36 4.85 -6.68
C GLY A 10 -2.32 4.29 -5.72
N LEU A 11 -1.73 5.13 -4.87
CA LEU A 11 -0.73 4.73 -3.88
C LEU A 11 -1.41 4.58 -2.51
N ALA A 12 -1.46 3.36 -1.99
CA ALA A 12 -2.08 3.05 -0.69
C ALA A 12 -1.12 2.33 0.25
N PRO A 13 -0.22 3.04 0.94
CA PRO A 13 0.69 2.39 1.89
C PRO A 13 -0.09 1.84 3.08
N THR A 14 0.26 0.64 3.54
CA THR A 14 -0.43 -0.03 4.65
C THR A 14 0.49 -0.29 5.83
N ARG A 15 -0.07 -0.25 7.04
CA ARG A 15 0.65 -0.61 8.25
C ARG A 15 -0.21 -1.39 9.27
N ARG A 16 0.45 -2.08 10.20
CA ARG A 16 -0.15 -2.74 11.37
C ARG A 16 0.15 -1.96 12.66
N PHE A 17 -0.74 -2.08 13.65
CA PHE A 17 -0.69 -1.36 14.93
C PHE A 17 0.46 -1.75 15.86
N CYS A 18 0.98 -2.98 15.80
CA CYS A 18 2.00 -3.49 16.73
C CYS A 18 3.46 -3.22 16.31
N PHE A 19 3.68 -2.48 15.23
CA PHE A 19 4.99 -2.16 14.66
C PHE A 19 5.23 -0.65 14.65
N SER A 20 6.48 -0.23 14.40
CA SER A 20 6.88 1.17 14.46
C SER A 20 6.09 2.04 13.47
N VAL A 21 5.46 3.10 13.99
CA VAL A 21 4.72 4.09 13.20
C VAL A 21 5.70 5.02 12.47
N ASP A 22 6.79 5.41 13.15
CA ASP A 22 7.81 6.29 12.58
C ASP A 22 8.50 5.66 11.37
N ASP A 23 8.79 4.36 11.44
CA ASP A 23 9.37 3.62 10.31
C ASP A 23 8.36 3.46 9.18
N ALA A 24 7.09 3.22 9.48
CA ALA A 24 6.05 3.17 8.45
C ALA A 24 6.00 4.50 7.66
N HIS A 25 6.07 5.65 8.35
CA HIS A 25 6.14 6.95 7.70
C HIS A 25 7.46 7.21 6.96
N LYS A 26 8.60 6.78 7.52
CA LYS A 26 9.91 6.84 6.85
C LYS A 26 9.85 6.11 5.50
N TYR A 27 9.36 4.88 5.48
CA TYR A 27 9.29 4.07 4.28
C TYR A 27 8.23 4.56 3.28
N LYS A 28 7.10 5.08 3.77
CA LYS A 28 6.12 5.79 2.91
C LYS A 28 6.79 6.94 2.15
N ARG A 29 7.52 7.82 2.85
CA ARG A 29 8.22 8.95 2.22
C ARG A 29 9.24 8.48 1.18
N LEU A 30 10.05 7.47 1.50
CA LEU A 30 11.03 6.90 0.56
C LEU A 30 10.37 6.35 -0.71
N VAL A 31 9.23 5.69 -0.58
CA VAL A 31 8.46 5.19 -1.74
C VAL A 31 7.93 6.36 -2.58
N GLU A 32 7.31 7.36 -1.96
CA GLU A 32 6.80 8.53 -2.66
C GLU A 32 7.90 9.32 -3.38
N ASP A 33 9.02 9.55 -2.72
CA ASP A 33 10.16 10.26 -3.31
C ASP A 33 10.74 9.49 -4.50
N LYS A 34 10.76 8.15 -4.41
CA LYS A 34 11.19 7.31 -5.53
C LYS A 34 10.23 7.41 -6.72
N LEU A 35 8.91 7.34 -6.48
CA LEU A 35 7.89 7.50 -7.52
C LEU A 35 7.97 8.89 -8.18
N LYS A 36 8.17 9.95 -7.40
CA LYS A 36 8.40 11.32 -7.91
C LYS A 36 9.66 11.39 -8.77
N SER A 37 10.77 10.77 -8.34
CA SER A 37 12.02 10.73 -9.11
C SER A 37 11.87 10.05 -10.48
N TRP A 38 10.98 9.06 -10.55
CA TRP A 38 10.62 8.35 -11.78
C TRP A 38 9.55 9.06 -12.62
N LYS A 39 9.06 10.22 -12.15
CA LYS A 39 7.99 10.99 -12.79
C LYS A 39 6.69 10.18 -12.97
N VAL A 40 6.42 9.26 -12.04
CA VAL A 40 5.17 8.51 -11.99
C VAL A 40 4.04 9.44 -11.57
N ASP A 41 2.91 9.39 -12.28
CA ASP A 41 1.70 10.11 -11.92
C ASP A 41 0.93 9.29 -10.89
N PHE A 42 0.81 9.77 -9.66
CA PHE A 42 0.11 9.05 -8.60
C PHE A 42 -0.70 9.97 -7.70
N ILE A 43 -1.75 9.40 -7.09
CA ILE A 43 -2.50 9.98 -5.99
C ILE A 43 -2.30 9.09 -4.76
N ASN A 44 -1.94 9.69 -3.63
CA ASN A 44 -1.82 8.97 -2.36
C ASN A 44 -3.11 9.08 -1.54
N ILE A 45 -3.10 8.49 -0.35
CA ILE A 45 -4.27 8.43 0.55
C ILE A 45 -4.13 9.37 1.74
N ASP A 46 -3.35 10.45 1.65
CA ASP A 46 -3.11 11.35 2.79
C ASP A 46 -4.38 12.00 3.34
N SER A 47 -5.41 12.13 2.51
CA SER A 47 -6.68 12.73 2.91
C SER A 47 -7.63 11.78 3.66
N ILE A 48 -7.35 10.47 3.71
CA ILE A 48 -8.33 9.51 4.24
C ILE A 48 -8.31 9.39 5.76
N ASN A 49 -7.15 9.64 6.39
CA ASN A 49 -6.97 9.62 7.85
C ASN A 49 -5.71 10.41 8.24
N ARG A 50 -5.44 10.52 9.55
CA ARG A 50 -4.31 11.33 10.07
C ARG A 50 -2.93 10.82 9.65
N GLU A 51 -2.78 9.54 9.36
CA GLU A 51 -1.49 8.92 9.02
C GLU A 51 -1.29 8.81 7.49
N GLY A 52 -2.37 8.89 6.72
CA GLY A 52 -2.38 8.56 5.30
C GLY A 52 -1.91 7.12 5.05
N LEU A 53 -2.36 6.18 5.87
CA LEU A 53 -1.99 4.76 5.83
C LEU A 53 -3.26 3.89 5.94
N LEU A 54 -3.30 2.75 5.24
CA LEU A 54 -4.33 1.75 5.44
C LEU A 54 -4.08 0.96 6.73
N ILE A 55 -4.94 1.15 7.72
CA ILE A 55 -4.82 0.53 9.05
C ILE A 55 -6.08 -0.24 9.42
N GLY A 56 -7.25 0.38 9.26
CA GLY A 56 -8.57 -0.14 9.65
C GLY A 56 -9.61 -0.15 8.53
N ASP A 57 -10.80 -0.66 8.85
CA ASP A 57 -11.85 -0.95 7.87
C ASP A 57 -12.38 0.30 7.14
N ASP A 58 -12.50 1.43 7.84
CA ASP A 58 -12.96 2.68 7.22
C ASP A 58 -11.95 3.24 6.22
N ASP A 59 -10.66 3.02 6.47
CA ASP A 59 -9.59 3.43 5.55
C ASP A 59 -9.72 2.72 4.20
N SER A 60 -10.11 1.43 4.21
CA SER A 60 -10.35 0.67 2.98
C SER A 60 -11.40 1.32 2.09
N LYS A 61 -12.55 1.69 2.68
CA LYS A 61 -13.68 2.29 1.94
C LYS A 61 -13.29 3.66 1.40
N ASN A 62 -12.71 4.50 2.26
CA ASN A 62 -12.31 5.86 1.91
C ASN A 62 -11.24 5.87 0.81
N ALA A 63 -10.26 4.97 0.89
CA ALA A 63 -9.24 4.81 -0.17
C ALA A 63 -9.87 4.34 -1.49
N ALA A 64 -10.78 3.37 -1.44
CA ALA A 64 -11.44 2.87 -2.64
C ALA A 64 -12.30 3.95 -3.33
N GLU A 65 -13.04 4.75 -2.56
CA GLU A 65 -13.82 5.88 -3.06
C GLU A 65 -12.93 6.95 -3.69
N LEU A 66 -11.83 7.31 -3.02
CA LEU A 66 -10.84 8.24 -3.55
C LEU A 66 -10.28 7.76 -4.89
N PHE A 67 -9.84 6.51 -4.97
CA PHE A 67 -9.25 5.95 -6.19
C PHE A 67 -10.26 5.84 -7.34
N LYS A 68 -11.52 5.53 -7.05
CA LYS A 68 -12.60 5.53 -8.06
C LYS A 68 -12.89 6.94 -8.56
N LYS A 69 -12.99 7.92 -7.66
CA LYS A 69 -13.21 9.33 -7.98
C LYS A 69 -12.08 9.88 -8.86
N GLU A 70 -10.85 9.56 -8.50
CA GLU A 70 -9.63 9.98 -9.18
C GLU A 70 -9.31 9.20 -10.45
N LYS A 71 -10.12 8.16 -10.75
CA LYS A 71 -10.04 7.30 -11.94
C LYS A 71 -8.66 6.69 -12.13
N VAL A 72 -8.09 6.13 -11.07
CA VAL A 72 -6.78 5.47 -11.15
C VAL A 72 -6.82 4.26 -12.09
N ASP A 73 -5.73 4.04 -12.81
CA ASP A 73 -5.58 2.94 -13.76
C ASP A 73 -5.09 1.66 -13.08
N ALA A 74 -4.33 1.78 -11.99
CA ALA A 74 -3.79 0.68 -11.19
C ALA A 74 -3.62 1.10 -9.72
N VAL A 75 -3.45 0.13 -8.83
CA VAL A 75 -3.22 0.33 -7.40
C VAL A 75 -1.87 -0.27 -7.01
N PHE A 76 -1.07 0.50 -6.27
CA PHE A 76 0.15 0.05 -5.64
C PHE A 76 -0.02 0.18 -4.12
N CYS A 77 0.08 -0.95 -3.42
CA CYS A 77 -0.07 -1.03 -1.97
C CYS A 77 1.27 -1.40 -1.33
N PRO A 78 2.13 -0.42 -1.00
CA PRO A 78 3.38 -0.71 -0.31
C PRO A 78 3.13 -1.08 1.16
N HIS A 79 3.55 -2.29 1.53
CA HIS A 79 3.60 -2.75 2.91
C HIS A 79 4.77 -2.06 3.63
N VAL A 80 4.55 -0.86 4.17
CA VAL A 80 5.60 -0.07 4.84
C VAL A 80 5.93 -0.55 6.26
N ASN A 81 5.20 -1.57 6.73
CA ASN A 81 5.62 -2.52 7.76
C ASN A 81 4.94 -3.88 7.47
N PHE A 82 4.33 -4.55 8.44
CA PHE A 82 3.49 -5.73 8.21
C PHE A 82 2.20 -5.48 7.40
N GLY A 83 1.51 -4.33 7.54
CA GLY A 83 0.23 -4.05 6.87
C GLY A 83 -1.02 -4.73 7.47
N THR A 84 -2.21 -4.35 7.00
CA THR A 84 -3.48 -4.97 7.42
C THR A 84 -4.14 -5.68 6.24
N GLU A 85 -4.06 -7.00 6.21
CA GLU A 85 -4.36 -7.86 5.07
C GLU A 85 -5.81 -7.72 4.58
N GLU A 86 -6.76 -7.75 5.51
CA GLU A 86 -8.19 -7.69 5.20
C GLU A 86 -8.58 -6.32 4.63
N VAL A 87 -8.04 -5.25 5.22
CA VAL A 87 -8.23 -3.86 4.77
C VAL A 87 -7.68 -3.69 3.36
N VAL A 88 -6.48 -4.22 3.10
CA VAL A 88 -5.86 -4.19 1.77
C VAL A 88 -6.68 -4.96 0.75
N ALA A 89 -7.11 -6.19 1.07
CA ALA A 89 -7.84 -7.04 0.15
C ALA A 89 -9.23 -6.48 -0.18
N ARG A 90 -9.93 -5.91 0.81
CA ARG A 90 -11.22 -5.24 0.62
C ARG A 90 -11.08 -4.02 -0.29
N MET A 91 -10.11 -3.14 -0.03
CA MET A 91 -9.85 -1.98 -0.88
C MET A 91 -9.53 -2.40 -2.32
N ALA A 92 -8.64 -3.39 -2.48
CA ALA A 92 -8.25 -3.89 -3.80
C ALA A 92 -9.43 -4.48 -4.57
N ARG A 93 -10.29 -5.24 -3.88
CA ARG A 93 -11.52 -5.82 -4.44
C ARG A 93 -12.49 -4.73 -4.89
N ASP A 94 -12.68 -3.71 -4.06
CA ASP A 94 -13.63 -2.64 -4.32
C ASP A 94 -13.18 -1.76 -5.50
N VAL A 95 -11.87 -1.47 -5.60
CA VAL A 95 -11.30 -0.67 -6.69
C VAL A 95 -11.32 -1.42 -8.02
N ALA A 96 -11.13 -2.76 -7.98
CA ALA A 96 -11.20 -3.64 -9.15
C ALA A 96 -10.28 -3.19 -10.32
N LYS A 97 -9.04 -2.83 -9.99
CA LYS A 97 -7.97 -2.46 -10.94
C LYS A 97 -6.75 -3.37 -10.76
N PRO A 98 -5.83 -3.42 -11.73
CA PRO A 98 -4.53 -4.08 -11.55
C PRO A 98 -3.89 -3.66 -10.23
N PHE A 99 -3.45 -4.64 -9.45
CA PHE A 99 -2.97 -4.44 -8.09
C PHE A 99 -1.55 -4.97 -7.94
N LEU A 100 -0.64 -4.13 -7.43
CA LEU A 100 0.73 -4.48 -7.10
C LEU A 100 0.87 -4.65 -5.59
N LEU A 101 1.24 -5.88 -5.18
CA LEU A 101 1.57 -6.23 -3.80
C LEU A 101 3.10 -6.16 -3.65
N TRP A 102 3.60 -5.23 -2.85
CA TRP A 102 5.04 -5.07 -2.67
C TRP A 102 5.37 -4.42 -1.33
N GLY A 103 6.58 -4.62 -0.82
CA GLY A 103 7.06 -3.94 0.37
C GLY A 103 8.58 -3.79 0.37
N PRO A 104 9.13 -2.75 1.02
CA PRO A 104 10.56 -2.57 1.17
C PRO A 104 11.15 -3.64 2.08
N ARG A 105 12.35 -4.10 1.74
CA ARG A 105 13.11 -5.06 2.57
C ARG A 105 13.25 -4.55 4.01
N ASP A 106 13.01 -5.44 4.97
CA ASP A 106 13.18 -5.16 6.39
C ASP A 106 14.66 -4.93 6.75
N GLU A 107 14.92 -4.03 7.70
CA GLU A 107 16.23 -3.91 8.33
C GLU A 107 16.57 -5.16 9.17
N ALA A 108 17.83 -5.28 9.56
CA ALA A 108 18.22 -6.27 10.57
C ALA A 108 17.49 -5.98 11.90
N PRO A 109 17.22 -7.01 12.72
CA PRO A 109 16.70 -6.81 14.07
C PRO A 109 17.62 -5.88 14.88
N LEU A 110 17.03 -5.15 15.83
CA LEU A 110 17.80 -4.38 16.80
C LEU A 110 18.64 -5.30 17.71
N GLU A 111 19.55 -4.74 18.48
CA GLU A 111 20.45 -5.49 19.38
C GLU A 111 19.69 -6.43 20.35
N GLY A 112 18.49 -6.05 20.77
CA GLY A 112 17.59 -6.89 21.59
C GLY A 112 16.71 -7.88 20.81
N GLY A 113 16.94 -8.07 19.51
CA GLY A 113 16.15 -8.98 18.65
C GLY A 113 14.79 -8.42 18.20
N VAL A 114 14.40 -7.24 18.66
CA VAL A 114 13.16 -6.57 18.27
C VAL A 114 13.21 -6.18 16.80
N ARG A 115 12.12 -6.45 16.08
CA ARG A 115 11.93 -6.01 14.69
C ARG A 115 10.95 -4.84 14.67
N LEU A 116 11.33 -3.77 13.99
CA LEU A 116 10.47 -2.59 13.83
C LEU A 116 9.40 -2.79 12.77
N ARG A 117 9.64 -3.72 11.84
CA ARG A 117 8.78 -4.09 10.72
C ARG A 117 8.92 -5.59 10.45
N ASP A 118 7.90 -6.16 9.82
CA ASP A 118 7.93 -7.55 9.34
C ASP A 118 7.15 -7.62 8.02
N THR A 119 7.72 -6.93 7.04
CA THR A 119 7.13 -6.68 5.74
C THR A 119 6.96 -7.99 4.97
N GLN A 120 7.96 -8.88 5.02
CA GLN A 120 7.89 -10.15 4.30
C GLN A 120 6.73 -11.03 4.78
N CYS A 121 6.56 -11.21 6.09
CA CYS A 121 5.43 -11.98 6.62
C CYS A 121 4.09 -11.32 6.27
N GLY A 122 4.04 -9.99 6.33
CA GLY A 122 2.88 -9.20 5.90
C GLY A 122 2.48 -9.42 4.44
N LEU A 123 3.46 -9.48 3.53
CA LEU A 123 3.24 -9.78 2.11
C LEU A 123 2.67 -11.19 1.93
N PHE A 124 3.22 -12.20 2.62
CA PHE A 124 2.69 -13.56 2.54
C PHE A 124 1.26 -13.66 3.09
N ALA A 125 1.00 -13.05 4.23
CA ALA A 125 -0.34 -13.03 4.83
C ALA A 125 -1.35 -12.34 3.90
N THR A 126 -1.00 -11.17 3.36
CA THR A 126 -1.86 -10.41 2.45
C THR A 126 -2.09 -11.15 1.13
N SER A 127 -1.08 -11.81 0.58
CA SER A 127 -1.22 -12.62 -0.64
C SER A 127 -2.24 -13.75 -0.47
N ASN A 128 -2.31 -14.36 0.72
CA ASN A 128 -3.31 -15.39 1.03
C ASN A 128 -4.72 -14.80 1.09
N VAL A 129 -4.89 -13.64 1.70
CA VAL A 129 -6.19 -12.96 1.78
C VAL A 129 -6.66 -12.48 0.41
N LEU A 130 -5.77 -11.88 -0.41
CA LEU A 130 -6.10 -11.47 -1.79
C LEU A 130 -6.60 -12.64 -2.65
N LYS A 131 -6.00 -13.84 -2.49
CA LYS A 131 -6.49 -15.06 -3.16
C LYS A 131 -7.92 -15.43 -2.73
N LYS A 132 -8.23 -15.34 -1.44
CA LYS A 132 -9.59 -15.60 -0.92
C LYS A 132 -10.61 -14.60 -1.47
N TYR A 133 -10.19 -13.35 -1.61
CA TYR A 133 -10.98 -12.27 -2.22
C TYR A 133 -11.05 -12.31 -3.75
N ARG A 134 -10.35 -13.26 -4.39
CA ARG A 134 -10.24 -13.38 -5.86
C ARG A 134 -9.77 -12.08 -6.51
N VAL A 135 -8.81 -11.41 -5.88
CA VAL A 135 -8.15 -10.23 -6.43
C VAL A 135 -6.87 -10.70 -7.13
N PRO A 136 -6.71 -10.50 -8.44
CA PRO A 136 -5.44 -10.74 -9.12
C PRO A 136 -4.42 -9.71 -8.66
N PHE A 137 -3.20 -10.15 -8.36
CA PHE A 137 -2.09 -9.29 -7.98
C PHE A 137 -0.79 -9.76 -8.64
N THR A 138 0.16 -8.84 -8.75
CA THR A 138 1.56 -9.10 -9.08
C THR A 138 2.42 -8.79 -7.87
#